data_AF-U5C6Q3-F1
#
_entry.id   AF-U5C6Q3-F1
#
_cell.length_a   1.000
_cell.length_b   1.000
_cell.length_c   1.000
_cell.angle_alpha   90.00
_cell.angle_beta   90.00
_cell.angle_gamma   90.00
#
_symmetry.space_group_name_H-M   'P 1'
#
loop_
_entity.id
_entity.type
_entity.pdbx_description
1 polymer ?
#
loop_
_entity_poly.entity_id
_entity_poly.type
_entity_poly.pdbx_seq_one_letter_code
_entity_poly.pdbx_strand_id
1 'polypeptide(L)'
;MKKIIYLSAALMFALVSCEQSNNGTTNDDTLIVTNDQSNLSALVSTTYEDLIQEKVKLEKELMELKNEKNLRAGTMAKEFDNLTAKLDAKLQAMENKATQYRDAAEDQKEVIEKEFEVLEEQASEEIEYIKDNFKKKD
;
A
#
# COMPACT_ATOMS: atom_id res chain seq x y z
N MET A 1 -4.44 30.18 21.48
CA MET A 1 -4.16 30.83 20.18
C MET A 1 -3.90 29.73 19.17
N LYS A 2 -4.76 29.58 18.16
CA LYS A 2 -4.69 28.55 17.12
C LYS A 2 -3.84 29.06 15.96
N LYS A 3 -2.90 28.27 15.45
CA LYS A 3 -2.21 28.56 14.19
C LYS A 3 -2.70 27.56 13.15
N ILE A 4 -3.47 28.08 12.18
CA ILE A 4 -3.85 27.38 10.96
C ILE A 4 -2.78 27.73 9.94
N ILE A 5 -2.11 26.72 9.38
CA ILE A 5 -1.20 26.89 8.24
C ILE A 5 -1.97 26.47 7.00
N TYR A 6 -2.33 27.45 6.18
CA TYR A 6 -2.81 27.24 4.83
C TYR A 6 -1.60 26.92 3.94
N LEU A 7 -1.54 25.71 3.40
CA LEU A 7 -0.61 25.38 2.31
C LEU A 7 -1.42 25.20 1.04
N SER A 8 -1.65 26.33 0.37
CA SER A 8 -2.17 26.40 -0.99
C SER A 8 -1.04 26.13 -1.98
N ALA A 9 -1.07 24.98 -2.65
CA ALA A 9 -0.26 24.75 -3.83
C ALA A 9 -1.20 24.63 -5.04
N ALA A 10 -1.34 25.73 -5.76
CA ALA A 10 -1.95 25.77 -7.07
C ALA A 10 -0.98 25.16 -8.09
N LEU A 11 -1.43 24.16 -8.84
CA LEU A 11 -0.79 23.74 -10.09
C LEU A 11 -1.85 23.79 -11.19
N MET A 12 -1.89 24.91 -11.91
CA MET A 12 -2.43 24.96 -13.26
C MET A 12 -1.28 24.70 -14.23
N PHE A 13 -1.42 23.73 -15.15
CA PHE A 13 -0.78 23.83 -16.46
C PHE A 13 -1.66 23.22 -17.55
N ALA A 14 -2.22 24.14 -18.33
CA ALA A 14 -2.43 24.17 -19.78
C ALA A 14 -2.75 22.88 -20.55
N LEU A 15 -3.94 22.93 -21.16
CA LEU A 15 -4.42 22.16 -22.29
C LEU A 15 -3.50 22.30 -23.52
N VAL A 16 -3.30 21.19 -24.24
CA VAL A 16 -2.92 21.22 -25.66
C VAL A 16 -3.99 20.46 -26.45
N SER A 17 -4.85 21.23 -27.11
CA SER A 17 -5.72 20.74 -28.19
C SER A 17 -4.89 20.49 -29.44
N CYS A 18 -5.17 19.41 -30.17
CA CYS A 18 -4.76 19.27 -31.57
C CYS A 18 -6.02 18.93 -32.39
N GLU A 19 -6.43 19.85 -33.24
CA GLU A 19 -7.60 19.75 -34.11
C GLU A 19 -7.30 18.95 -35.40
N GLN A 20 -8.11 17.91 -35.63
CA GLN A 20 -8.85 17.52 -36.85
C GLN A 20 -8.36 17.89 -38.27
N SER A 21 -8.13 16.88 -39.12
CA SER A 21 -8.38 16.82 -40.60
C SER A 21 -7.80 15.53 -41.21
N ASN A 22 -8.27 14.85 -42.27
CA ASN A 22 -9.45 14.86 -43.14
C ASN A 22 -9.40 13.60 -44.05
N ASN A 23 -10.56 12.99 -44.35
CA ASN A 23 -10.99 12.09 -45.47
C ASN A 23 -10.11 10.98 -46.10
N GLY A 24 -10.69 9.77 -46.23
CA GLY A 24 -10.34 8.76 -47.24
C GLY A 24 -11.06 7.40 -47.06
N THR A 25 -11.90 7.02 -48.02
CA THR A 25 -12.86 5.90 -48.02
C THR A 25 -12.28 4.52 -48.38
N THR A 26 -12.90 3.47 -47.80
CA THR A 26 -13.17 2.08 -48.31
C THR A 26 -12.16 0.93 -48.17
N ASN A 27 -12.64 -0.09 -47.44
CA ASN A 27 -12.58 -1.56 -47.65
C ASN A 27 -11.22 -2.24 -47.92
N ASP A 28 -10.75 -3.09 -47.01
CA ASP A 28 -11.01 -4.55 -47.08
C ASP A 28 -10.45 -5.27 -45.82
N ASP A 29 -11.03 -6.44 -45.56
CA ASP A 29 -10.70 -7.44 -44.54
C ASP A 29 -9.32 -7.34 -43.84
N THR A 30 -9.33 -6.92 -42.58
CA THR A 30 -8.80 -7.69 -41.45
C THR A 30 -9.39 -7.07 -40.18
N LEU A 31 -10.32 -7.76 -39.51
CA LEU A 31 -10.67 -7.44 -38.13
C LEU A 31 -9.45 -7.81 -37.28
N ILE A 32 -8.44 -6.93 -37.24
CA ILE A 32 -7.41 -7.01 -36.22
C ILE A 32 -8.13 -6.64 -34.94
N VAL A 33 -8.60 -7.68 -34.24
CA VAL A 33 -8.79 -7.63 -32.80
C VAL A 33 -7.40 -7.37 -32.25
N THR A 34 -7.03 -6.08 -32.15
CA THR A 34 -6.03 -5.66 -31.18
C THR A 34 -6.67 -5.94 -29.84
N ASN A 35 -6.45 -7.17 -29.41
CA ASN A 35 -6.57 -7.59 -28.03
C ASN A 35 -5.60 -6.69 -27.28
N ASP A 36 -6.06 -5.51 -26.88
CA ASP A 36 -5.44 -4.61 -25.89
C ASP A 36 -5.54 -5.30 -24.52
N GLN A 37 -4.96 -6.50 -24.47
CA GLN A 37 -4.60 -7.24 -23.27
C GLN A 37 -3.29 -6.72 -22.69
N SER A 38 -2.92 -5.48 -23.03
CA SER A 38 -1.68 -4.85 -22.59
C SER A 38 -1.87 -3.91 -21.39
N ASN A 39 -3.11 -3.70 -20.90
CA ASN A 39 -3.35 -2.81 -19.76
C ASN A 39 -4.49 -3.23 -18.81
N LEU A 40 -4.97 -4.48 -18.87
CA LEU A 40 -5.94 -4.94 -17.86
C LEU A 40 -5.33 -5.04 -16.44
N SER A 41 -4.01 -5.07 -16.32
CA SER A 41 -3.30 -5.02 -15.03
C SER A 41 -3.31 -3.63 -14.39
N ALA A 42 -3.69 -2.58 -15.10
CA ALA A 42 -3.64 -1.19 -14.64
C ALA A 42 -5.03 -0.60 -14.27
N LEU A 43 -6.07 -1.42 -14.29
CA LEU A 43 -7.47 -0.99 -14.13
C LEU A 43 -8.21 -1.66 -12.97
N VAL A 44 -7.49 -2.40 -12.13
CA VAL A 44 -8.02 -2.82 -10.83
C VAL A 44 -7.64 -1.73 -9.84
N SER A 45 -8.56 -0.81 -9.59
CA SER A 45 -8.44 0.13 -8.47
C SER A 45 -8.32 -0.67 -7.19
N THR A 46 -7.29 -0.39 -6.39
CA THR A 46 -7.12 -0.97 -5.05
C THR A 46 -8.41 -0.82 -4.26
N THR A 47 -8.82 -1.87 -3.56
CA THR A 47 -10.03 -1.86 -2.73
C THR A 47 -9.67 -1.82 -1.25
N TYR A 48 -10.66 -1.48 -0.42
CA TYR A 48 -10.53 -1.62 1.03
C TYR A 48 -10.14 -3.05 1.41
N GLU A 49 -10.74 -4.05 0.75
CA GLU A 49 -10.47 -5.46 0.96
C GLU A 49 -9.01 -5.82 0.65
N ASP A 50 -8.42 -5.24 -0.40
CA ASP A 50 -7.01 -5.45 -0.75
C ASP A 50 -6.09 -4.92 0.36
N LEU A 51 -6.33 -3.70 0.84
CA LEU A 51 -5.57 -3.12 1.96
C LEU A 51 -5.69 -3.98 3.23
N ILE A 52 -6.88 -4.46 3.55
CA ILE A 52 -7.08 -5.37 4.69
C ILE A 52 -6.35 -6.70 4.49
N GLN A 53 -6.33 -7.24 3.27
CA GLN A 53 -5.61 -8.48 2.99
C GLN A 53 -4.11 -8.34 3.23
N GLU A 54 -3.49 -7.24 2.80
CA GLU A 54 -2.06 -7.00 3.06
C GLU A 54 -1.76 -6.90 4.55
N LYS A 55 -2.57 -6.14 5.31
CA LYS A 55 -2.48 -6.09 6.77
C LYS A 55 -2.56 -7.48 7.40
N VAL A 56 -3.52 -8.31 6.96
CA VAL A 56 -3.72 -9.68 7.48
C VAL A 56 -2.51 -10.59 7.19
N LYS A 57 -1.81 -10.41 6.05
CA LYS A 57 -0.57 -11.16 5.78
C LYS A 57 0.49 -10.83 6.84
N LEU A 58 0.72 -9.54 7.08
CA LEU A 58 1.71 -9.08 8.06
C LEU A 58 1.32 -9.46 9.51
N GLU A 59 0.02 -9.46 9.85
CA GLU A 59 -0.48 -9.95 11.14
C GLU A 59 -0.16 -11.43 11.36
N LYS A 60 -0.26 -12.27 10.32
CA LYS A 60 0.13 -13.68 10.41
C LYS A 60 1.62 -13.81 10.69
N GLU A 61 2.46 -13.05 9.99
CA GLU A 61 3.91 -13.06 10.22
C GLU A 61 4.26 -12.60 11.64
N LEU A 62 3.58 -11.58 12.16
CA LEU A 62 3.76 -11.14 13.54
C LEU A 62 3.32 -12.21 14.55
N MET A 63 2.24 -12.95 14.25
CA MET A 63 1.79 -14.06 15.09
C MET A 63 2.84 -15.19 15.12
N GLU A 64 3.44 -15.52 13.98
CA GLU A 64 4.53 -16.49 13.89
C GLU A 64 5.73 -16.05 14.71
N LEU A 65 6.15 -14.78 14.59
CA LEU A 65 7.20 -14.19 15.42
C LEU A 65 6.89 -14.32 16.92
N LYS A 66 5.69 -13.93 17.36
CA LYS A 66 5.27 -14.05 18.77
C LYS A 66 5.26 -15.50 19.26
N ASN A 67 4.91 -16.46 18.40
CA ASN A 67 4.97 -17.88 18.73
C ASN A 67 6.42 -18.37 18.86
N GLU A 68 7.32 -17.91 18.00
CA GLU A 68 8.75 -18.22 18.10
C GLU A 68 9.39 -17.69 19.38
N LYS A 69 8.95 -16.53 19.89
CA LYS A 69 9.38 -16.00 21.19
C LYS A 69 9.16 -16.99 22.33
N ASN A 70 8.00 -17.64 22.37
CA ASN A 70 7.67 -18.61 23.43
C ASN A 70 8.64 -19.79 23.44
N LEU A 71 9.32 -20.06 22.32
CA LEU A 71 10.35 -21.09 22.19
C LEU A 71 11.76 -20.59 22.59
N ARG A 72 11.93 -19.28 22.84
CA ARG A 72 13.22 -18.60 23.03
C ARG A 72 13.21 -17.83 24.35
N ALA A 73 13.48 -18.51 25.46
CA ALA A 73 13.65 -17.86 26.76
C ALA A 73 15.03 -17.17 26.84
N GLY A 74 15.10 -15.88 27.21
CA GLY A 74 16.39 -15.21 27.43
C GLY A 74 16.35 -13.69 27.52
N THR A 75 17.54 -13.10 27.61
CA THR A 75 17.82 -11.65 27.79
C THR A 75 17.29 -10.75 26.68
N MET A 76 17.02 -11.29 25.49
CA MET A 76 16.45 -10.52 24.37
C MET A 76 14.91 -10.52 24.34
N ALA A 77 14.23 -11.23 25.27
CA ALA A 77 12.77 -11.30 25.27
C ALA A 77 12.09 -9.93 25.42
N LYS A 78 12.68 -9.01 26.19
CA LYS A 78 12.17 -7.64 26.37
C LYS A 78 12.36 -6.78 25.12
N GLU A 79 13.47 -6.95 24.41
CA GLU A 79 13.71 -6.26 23.15
C GLU A 79 12.76 -6.78 22.07
N PHE A 80 12.55 -8.09 22.02
CA PHE A 80 11.55 -8.73 21.16
C PHE A 80 10.14 -8.20 21.43
N ASP A 81 9.74 -8.08 22.69
CA ASP A 81 8.43 -7.52 23.08
C ASP A 81 8.28 -6.07 22.62
N ASN A 82 9.32 -5.25 22.76
CA ASN A 82 9.28 -3.88 22.28
C ASN A 82 9.15 -3.80 20.75
N LEU A 83 9.88 -4.63 20.01
CA LEU A 83 9.84 -4.63 18.54
C LEU A 83 8.49 -5.14 18.02
N THR A 84 7.97 -6.23 18.58
CA THR A 84 6.65 -6.76 18.21
C THR A 84 5.51 -5.81 18.60
N ALA A 85 5.62 -5.09 19.72
CA ALA A 85 4.65 -4.06 20.10
C ALA A 85 4.68 -2.84 19.14
N LYS A 86 5.86 -2.44 18.65
CA LYS A 86 5.95 -1.41 17.59
C LYS A 86 5.29 -1.89 16.31
N LEU A 87 5.50 -3.15 15.93
CA LEU A 87 4.87 -3.73 14.75
C LEU A 87 3.34 -3.80 14.90
N ASP A 88 2.81 -4.22 16.05
CA ASP A 88 1.37 -4.17 16.35
C ASP A 88 0.81 -2.75 16.14
N ALA A 89 1.50 -1.72 16.63
CA ALA A 89 1.07 -0.34 16.47
C ALA A 89 1.05 0.11 15.00
N LYS A 90 1.99 -0.36 14.17
CA LYS A 90 1.98 -0.10 12.71
C LYS A 90 0.80 -0.81 12.04
N LEU A 91 0.53 -2.06 12.38
CA LEU A 91 -0.61 -2.82 11.82
C LEU A 91 -1.95 -2.18 12.20
N GLN A 92 -2.06 -1.62 13.42
CA GLN A 92 -3.22 -0.80 13.80
C GLN A 92 -3.32 0.49 12.99
N ALA A 93 -2.20 1.15 12.70
CA ALA A 93 -2.18 2.32 11.83
C ALA A 93 -2.63 1.97 10.39
N MET A 94 -2.21 0.83 9.87
CA MET A 94 -2.68 0.31 8.57
C MET A 94 -4.20 0.06 8.56
N GLU A 95 -4.75 -0.56 9.61
CA GLU A 95 -6.20 -0.74 9.75
C GLU A 95 -6.96 0.59 9.78
N ASN A 96 -6.43 1.59 10.49
CA ASN A 96 -7.00 2.93 10.51
C ASN A 96 -6.93 3.59 9.12
N LYS A 97 -5.87 3.36 8.35
CA LYS A 97 -5.74 3.88 6.98
C LYS A 97 -6.67 3.19 6.00
N ALA A 98 -6.81 1.86 6.07
CA ALA A 98 -7.82 1.15 5.29
C ALA A 98 -9.24 1.63 5.62
N THR A 99 -9.55 1.86 6.91
CA THR A 99 -10.85 2.44 7.30
C THR A 99 -11.05 3.84 6.74
N GLN A 100 -10.02 4.71 6.80
CA GLN A 100 -10.06 6.03 6.17
C GLN A 100 -10.28 5.92 4.66
N TYR A 101 -9.62 4.97 4.00
CA TYR A 101 -9.74 4.71 2.57
C TYR A 101 -11.18 4.38 2.16
N ARG A 102 -11.83 3.49 2.91
CA ARG A 102 -13.22 3.09 2.69
C ARG A 102 -14.18 4.27 2.74
N ASP A 103 -13.94 5.20 3.68
CA ASP A 103 -14.84 6.31 3.96
C ASP A 103 -14.44 7.61 3.20
N ALA A 104 -13.33 7.58 2.44
CA ALA A 104 -12.77 8.72 1.74
C ALA A 104 -13.41 8.97 0.36
N ALA A 105 -13.34 10.23 -0.07
CA ALA A 105 -13.63 10.60 -1.45
C ALA A 105 -12.52 10.09 -2.40
N GLU A 106 -12.86 9.91 -3.69
CA GLU A 106 -11.96 9.31 -4.68
C GLU A 106 -10.64 10.07 -4.85
N ASP A 107 -10.66 11.39 -4.73
CA ASP A 107 -9.48 12.27 -4.82
C ASP A 107 -8.56 12.17 -3.60
N GLN A 108 -9.01 11.59 -2.49
CA GLN A 108 -8.23 11.38 -1.27
C GLN A 108 -7.66 9.96 -1.17
N LYS A 109 -8.24 9.00 -1.91
CA LYS A 109 -7.88 7.58 -1.87
C LYS A 109 -6.43 7.34 -2.29
N GLU A 110 -5.95 7.99 -3.34
CA GLU A 110 -4.54 7.86 -3.80
C GLU A 110 -3.54 8.29 -2.71
N VAL A 111 -3.86 9.32 -1.94
CA VAL A 111 -3.00 9.78 -0.84
C VAL A 111 -3.00 8.76 0.29
N ILE A 112 -4.17 8.22 0.64
CA ILE A 112 -4.31 7.22 1.70
C ILE A 112 -3.62 5.91 1.30
N GLU A 113 -3.70 5.50 0.04
CA GLU A 113 -2.97 4.34 -0.52
C GLU A 113 -1.47 4.51 -0.33
N LYS A 114 -0.89 5.65 -0.74
CA LYS A 114 0.55 5.90 -0.57
C LYS A 114 0.97 5.88 0.90
N GLU A 115 0.15 6.44 1.79
CA GLU A 115 0.42 6.38 3.22
C GLU A 115 0.31 4.96 3.78
N PHE A 116 -0.59 4.15 3.23
CA PHE A 116 -0.72 2.73 3.58
C PHE A 116 0.50 1.93 3.11
N GLU A 117 0.93 2.10 1.86
CA GLU A 117 2.12 1.45 1.28
C GLU A 117 3.38 1.74 2.10
N VAL A 118 3.56 2.99 2.56
CA VAL A 118 4.69 3.34 3.44
C VAL A 118 4.62 2.61 4.78
N LEU A 119 3.43 2.42 5.36
CA LEU A 119 3.27 1.66 6.60
C LEU A 119 3.52 0.17 6.38
N GLU A 120 3.09 -0.36 5.24
CA GLU A 120 3.32 -1.75 4.84
C GLU A 120 4.81 -2.04 4.67
N GLU A 121 5.55 -1.18 3.97
CA GLU A 121 7.00 -1.28 3.79
C GLU A 121 7.70 -1.26 5.16
N GLN A 122 7.38 -0.28 6.01
CA GLN A 122 7.96 -0.18 7.35
C GLN A 122 7.62 -1.37 8.27
N ALA A 123 6.45 -1.98 8.10
CA ALA A 123 6.07 -3.17 8.84
C ALA A 123 6.86 -4.39 8.34
N SER A 124 7.02 -4.53 7.03
CA SER A 124 7.80 -5.59 6.38
C SER A 124 9.28 -5.54 6.78
N GLU A 125 9.90 -4.36 6.73
CA GLU A 125 11.29 -4.16 7.16
C GLU A 125 11.49 -4.51 8.65
N GLU A 126 10.54 -4.13 9.51
CA GLU A 126 10.61 -4.45 10.94
C GLU A 126 10.47 -5.97 11.17
N ILE A 127 9.61 -6.65 10.41
CA ILE A 127 9.50 -8.11 10.46
C ILE A 127 10.82 -8.76 10.06
N GLU A 128 11.43 -8.35 8.95
CA GLU A 128 12.72 -8.88 8.52
C GLU A 128 13.81 -8.64 9.55
N TYR A 129 13.86 -7.43 10.12
CA TYR A 129 14.79 -7.10 11.20
C TYR A 129 14.59 -8.02 12.41
N ILE A 130 13.36 -8.24 12.86
CA ILE A 130 13.08 -9.16 13.97
C ILE A 130 13.49 -10.58 13.59
N LYS A 131 13.14 -11.06 12.39
CA LYS A 131 13.55 -12.40 11.93
C LYS A 131 15.07 -12.55 11.96
N ASP A 132 15.82 -11.57 11.47
CA ASP A 132 17.28 -11.62 11.38
C ASP A 132 17.99 -11.54 12.74
N ASN A 133 17.60 -10.59 13.59
CA ASN A 133 18.21 -10.42 14.91
C ASN A 133 17.86 -11.55 15.88
N PHE A 134 16.72 -12.20 15.64
CA PHE A 134 16.26 -13.32 16.40
C PHE A 134 16.31 -14.60 15.56
N LYS A 135 17.20 -14.73 14.57
CA LYS A 135 17.46 -16.04 13.94
C LYS A 135 17.93 -17.03 14.99
N LYS A 136 17.50 -18.30 14.89
CA LYS A 136 18.10 -19.36 15.72
C LYS A 136 19.59 -19.35 15.39
N LYS A 137 20.43 -19.00 16.37
CA LYS A 137 21.77 -19.58 16.35
C LYS A 137 21.54 -21.05 16.70
N ASP A 138 21.55 -21.89 15.66
CA ASP A 138 21.60 -23.34 15.80
C ASP A 138 22.76 -23.75 16.73
#